data_AF-A0A3D2SPY0-F1
#
_entry.id   AF-A0A3D2SPY0-F1
#
_cell.length_a   1.000
_cell.length_b   1.000
_cell.length_c   1.000
_cell.angle_alpha   90.00
_cell.angle_beta   90.00
_cell.angle_gamma   90.00
#
_symmetry.space_group_name_H-M   'P 1'
#
loop_
_entity.id
_entity.type
_entity.pdbx_description
1 polymer ?
#
loop_
_entity_poly.entity_id
_entity_poly.type
_entity_poly.pdbx_seq_one_letter_code
_entity_poly.pdbx_strand_id
1 'polypeptide(L)'
;GSHGAIIPAEVVWSPKWGTQALNGEYRLGYYYSTADAAEINHPQQTSHKQGGWLVAKQQLTRVNDQSDRGLSGFINLTLHDSDTNTVKNMQNIGLVYKGPFEQRPQDDVAIGFARIEVNGDLDTDQDEEYNTELYYGIHANNWLTIRPNIQYVRHVGAYKNGDNTWVGGIKLQTAF
;
A
#
# COMPACT_ATOMS: atom_id res chain seq x y z
N GLY A 1 -23.45 -10.18 20.13
CA GLY A 1 -23.48 -8.73 20.41
C GLY A 1 -22.27 -8.09 19.75
N SER A 2 -22.23 -6.76 19.57
CA SER A 2 -21.01 -6.09 19.07
C SER A 2 -19.92 -6.06 20.13
N HIS A 3 -18.67 -6.29 19.73
CA HIS A 3 -17.51 -6.34 20.62
C HIS A 3 -16.83 -4.97 20.85
N GLY A 4 -17.25 -3.91 20.14
CA GLY A 4 -16.69 -2.57 20.29
C GLY A 4 -16.83 -1.74 19.00
N ALA A 5 -16.06 -0.66 18.91
CA ALA A 5 -15.96 0.22 17.74
C ALA A 5 -14.50 0.46 17.33
N ILE A 6 -14.29 0.86 16.08
CA ILE A 6 -13.01 1.39 15.59
C ILE A 6 -13.22 2.87 15.29
N ILE A 7 -12.37 3.72 15.85
CA ILE A 7 -12.45 5.17 15.76
C ILE A 7 -11.21 5.67 15.01
N PRO A 8 -11.32 5.98 13.71
CA PRO A 8 -10.24 6.58 12.94
C PRO A 8 -10.30 8.12 12.97
N ALA A 9 -9.13 8.75 12.93
CA ALA A 9 -8.97 10.16 12.63
C ALA A 9 -7.92 10.31 11.52
N GLU A 10 -8.21 11.15 10.51
CA GLU A 10 -7.31 11.38 9.37
C GLU A 10 -7.22 12.88 9.05
N VAL A 11 -6.01 13.34 8.76
CA VAL A 11 -5.73 14.63 8.14
C VAL A 11 -5.28 14.37 6.71
N VAL A 12 -5.92 15.05 5.77
CA VAL A 12 -5.59 14.99 4.34
C VAL A 12 -5.18 16.37 3.86
N TRP A 13 -4.02 16.44 3.22
CA TRP A 13 -3.48 17.64 2.60
C TRP A 13 -3.18 17.40 1.12
N SER A 14 -3.76 18.20 0.24
CA SER A 14 -3.66 18.01 -1.22
C SER A 14 -3.10 19.25 -1.93
N PRO A 15 -1.80 19.58 -1.75
CA PRO A 15 -1.19 20.75 -2.35
C PRO A 15 -0.93 20.58 -3.85
N LYS A 16 -0.63 21.70 -4.50
CA LYS A 16 -0.01 21.74 -5.83
C LYS A 16 1.36 22.38 -5.72
N TRP A 17 2.38 21.75 -6.27
CA TRP A 17 3.77 22.17 -6.12
C TRP A 17 4.38 22.72 -7.41
N GLY A 18 5.28 23.68 -7.25
CA GLY A 18 6.09 24.24 -8.33
C GLY A 18 5.30 25.05 -9.36
N THR A 19 6.00 25.55 -10.37
CA THR A 19 5.41 26.33 -11.48
C THR A 19 4.47 25.50 -12.35
N GLN A 20 4.67 24.19 -12.39
CA GLN A 20 3.83 23.24 -13.15
C GLN A 20 2.59 22.77 -12.37
N ALA A 21 2.36 23.24 -11.15
CA ALA A 21 1.22 22.87 -10.31
C ALA A 21 1.02 21.33 -10.22
N LEU A 22 2.09 20.62 -9.85
CA LEU A 22 2.13 19.16 -9.73
C LEU A 22 1.32 18.72 -8.51
N ASN A 23 0.40 17.79 -8.69
CA ASN A 23 -0.52 17.37 -7.64
C ASN A 23 0.21 16.54 -6.57
N GLY A 24 0.01 16.89 -5.30
CA GLY A 24 0.39 16.09 -4.14
C GLY A 24 -0.85 15.69 -3.33
N GLU A 25 -0.77 14.56 -2.65
CA GLU A 25 -1.73 14.14 -1.62
C GLU A 25 -0.98 13.46 -0.48
N TYR A 26 -1.14 14.00 0.72
CA TYR A 26 -0.52 13.50 1.93
C TYR A 26 -1.61 13.23 2.96
N ARG A 27 -1.63 12.01 3.49
CA ARG A 27 -2.57 11.60 4.52
C ARG A 27 -1.79 11.13 5.73
N LEU A 28 -2.21 11.59 6.90
CA LEU A 28 -1.73 11.10 8.17
C LEU A 28 -2.96 10.73 8.98
N GLY A 29 -3.00 9.51 9.48
CA GLY A 29 -4.11 9.06 10.28
C GLY A 29 -3.71 8.13 11.41
N TYR A 30 -4.65 7.95 12.30
CA TYR A 30 -4.56 7.12 13.49
C TYR A 30 -5.90 6.45 13.73
N TYR A 31 -5.88 5.22 14.24
CA TYR A 31 -7.08 4.52 14.67
C TYR A 31 -6.90 3.99 16.08
N TYR A 32 -8.03 3.89 16.78
CA TYR A 32 -8.16 3.21 18.07
C TYR A 32 -9.38 2.29 18.05
N SER A 33 -9.25 1.07 18.55
CA SER A 33 -10.34 0.13 18.71
C SER A 33 -10.71 -0.02 20.18
N THR A 34 -11.99 0.13 20.51
CA THR A 34 -12.49 -0.08 21.87
C THR A 34 -12.81 -1.55 22.18
N ALA A 35 -12.62 -2.44 21.22
CA ALA A 35 -12.81 -3.87 21.44
C ALA A 35 -11.64 -4.43 22.23
N ASP A 36 -11.93 -5.38 23.11
CA ASP A 36 -10.90 -6.11 23.84
C ASP A 36 -10.11 -7.01 22.87
N ALA A 37 -8.79 -6.96 22.97
CA ALA A 37 -7.86 -7.83 22.25
C ALA A 37 -6.90 -8.45 23.26
N ALA A 38 -6.72 -9.77 23.20
CA ALA A 38 -5.74 -10.45 24.05
C ALA A 38 -4.33 -9.96 23.73
N GLU A 39 -3.52 -9.75 24.76
CA GLU A 39 -2.11 -9.44 24.57
C GLU A 39 -1.33 -10.68 24.08
N ILE A 40 -0.34 -10.46 23.22
CA ILE A 40 0.49 -11.51 22.63
C ILE A 40 1.32 -12.22 23.70
N ASN A 41 2.03 -11.44 24.54
CA ASN A 41 2.91 -11.98 25.58
C ASN A 41 2.16 -12.42 26.85
N HIS A 42 0.94 -11.91 27.08
CA HIS A 42 0.11 -12.25 28.24
C HIS A 42 -1.34 -12.51 27.84
N PRO A 43 -1.68 -13.68 27.26
CA PRO A 43 -3.02 -13.94 26.69
C PRO A 43 -4.19 -13.91 27.68
N GLN A 44 -3.91 -13.86 28.98
CA GLN A 44 -4.90 -13.69 30.04
C GLN A 44 -5.27 -12.22 30.27
N GLN A 45 -4.51 -11.28 29.71
CA GLN A 45 -4.74 -9.85 29.76
C GLN A 45 -5.32 -9.37 28.44
N THR A 46 -6.11 -8.30 28.50
CA THR A 46 -6.71 -7.67 27.34
C THR A 46 -6.30 -6.21 27.27
N SER A 47 -5.99 -5.78 26.06
CA SER A 47 -5.70 -4.40 25.70
C SER A 47 -6.55 -4.00 24.48
N HIS A 48 -6.21 -2.89 23.86
CA HIS A 48 -6.92 -2.29 22.74
C HIS A 48 -6.01 -2.11 21.54
N LYS A 49 -6.56 -2.37 20.36
CA LYS A 49 -5.83 -2.19 19.10
C LYS A 49 -5.72 -0.72 18.73
N GLN A 50 -4.53 -0.30 18.35
CA GLN A 50 -4.26 1.03 17.83
C GLN A 50 -3.16 1.00 16.77
N GLY A 51 -3.12 2.06 15.97
CA GLY A 51 -2.11 2.18 14.94
C GLY A 51 -2.24 3.47 14.16
N GLY A 52 -1.23 3.74 13.35
CA GLY A 52 -1.16 4.93 12.52
C GLY A 52 -0.82 4.58 11.08
N TRP A 53 -1.17 5.48 10.17
CA TRP A 53 -0.77 5.38 8.78
C TRP A 53 -0.32 6.72 8.22
N LEU A 54 0.62 6.64 7.29
CA LEU A 54 1.05 7.75 6.46
C LEU A 54 0.94 7.34 5.00
N VAL A 55 0.30 8.18 4.19
CA VAL A 55 0.24 8.04 2.73
C VAL A 55 0.82 9.31 2.13
N ALA A 56 1.77 9.18 1.23
CA ALA A 56 2.29 10.29 0.43
C ALA A 56 2.21 9.90 -1.04
N LYS A 57 1.55 10.72 -1.84
CA LYS A 57 1.50 10.60 -3.30
C LYS A 57 1.92 11.92 -3.90
N GLN A 58 2.86 11.89 -4.83
CA GLN A 58 3.37 13.10 -5.46
C GLN A 58 3.57 12.88 -6.94
N GLN A 59 2.95 13.72 -7.77
CA GLN A 59 3.30 13.84 -9.18
C GLN A 59 4.69 14.50 -9.27
N LEU A 60 5.66 13.80 -9.85
CA LEU A 60 7.05 14.23 -9.96
C LEU A 60 7.31 14.92 -11.30
N THR A 61 6.63 14.49 -12.35
CA THR A 61 6.74 15.08 -13.69
C THR A 61 5.38 15.21 -14.35
N ARG A 62 5.30 16.11 -15.31
CA ARG A 62 4.13 16.32 -16.16
C ARG A 62 4.58 16.51 -17.61
N VAL A 63 3.91 15.84 -18.55
CA VAL A 63 4.28 15.87 -19.97
C VAL A 63 3.95 17.22 -20.62
N ASN A 64 2.84 17.84 -20.24
CA ASN A 64 2.46 19.21 -20.64
C ASN A 64 1.49 19.83 -19.62
N ASP A 65 1.35 21.16 -19.60
CA ASP A 65 0.63 21.89 -18.54
C ASP A 65 -0.84 21.47 -18.32
N GLN A 66 -1.47 20.80 -19.30
CA GLN A 66 -2.87 20.37 -19.25
C GLN A 66 -3.04 18.84 -19.17
N SER A 67 -1.96 18.07 -19.01
CA SER A 67 -2.03 16.61 -18.97
C SER A 67 -1.89 16.07 -17.56
N ASP A 68 -2.64 15.01 -17.28
CA ASP A 68 -2.48 14.13 -16.12
C ASP A 68 -1.41 13.05 -16.32
N ARG A 69 -0.73 13.04 -17.48
CA ARG A 69 0.40 12.16 -17.79
C ARG A 69 1.67 12.59 -17.06
N GLY A 70 2.52 11.60 -16.81
CA GLY A 70 3.83 11.78 -16.18
C GLY A 70 4.08 10.78 -15.06
N LEU A 71 5.19 10.98 -14.37
CA LEU A 71 5.65 10.14 -13.28
C LEU A 71 5.05 10.61 -11.97
N SER A 72 4.53 9.68 -11.17
CA SER A 72 4.13 9.89 -9.79
C SER A 72 4.84 8.89 -8.88
N GLY A 73 5.24 9.32 -7.70
CA GLY A 73 5.73 8.46 -6.64
C GLY A 73 4.67 8.30 -5.54
N PHE A 74 4.70 7.16 -4.86
CA PHE A 74 3.89 6.94 -3.68
C PHE A 74 4.67 6.23 -2.57
N ILE A 75 4.27 6.51 -1.34
CA ILE A 75 4.70 5.84 -0.12
C ILE A 75 3.44 5.61 0.73
N ASN A 76 3.26 4.39 1.24
CA ASN A 76 2.29 4.06 2.28
C ASN A 76 3.02 3.38 3.43
N LEU A 77 2.88 3.89 4.64
CA LEU A 77 3.44 3.31 5.86
C LEU A 77 2.30 3.04 6.82
N THR A 78 2.30 1.88 7.48
CA THR A 78 1.40 1.57 8.59
C THR A 78 2.20 1.08 9.77
N LEU A 79 1.80 1.50 10.97
CA LEU A 79 2.39 1.10 12.24
C LEU A 79 1.26 0.63 13.15
N HIS A 80 1.48 -0.44 13.90
CA HIS A 80 0.47 -1.04 14.77
C HIS A 80 1.07 -1.27 16.17
N ASP A 81 0.24 -1.28 17.22
CA ASP A 81 0.71 -1.66 18.56
C ASP A 81 1.27 -3.09 18.58
N SER A 82 2.38 -3.28 19.29
CA SER A 82 3.03 -4.58 19.45
C SER A 82 2.32 -5.49 20.45
N ASP A 83 1.51 -4.94 21.35
CA ASP A 83 0.91 -5.75 22.41
C ASP A 83 -0.17 -6.68 21.85
N THR A 84 -0.87 -6.29 20.79
CA THR A 84 -2.03 -7.04 20.28
C THR A 84 -1.99 -7.36 18.79
N ASN A 85 -1.17 -6.70 17.97
CA ASN A 85 -1.15 -6.94 16.51
C ASN A 85 -0.06 -7.92 16.08
N THR A 86 -0.44 -8.80 15.17
CA THR A 86 0.45 -9.80 14.56
C THR A 86 1.38 -9.20 13.51
N VAL A 87 0.95 -8.14 12.83
CA VAL A 87 1.76 -7.34 11.93
C VAL A 87 2.16 -6.08 12.67
N LYS A 88 3.46 -5.83 12.78
CA LYS A 88 4.02 -4.66 13.48
C LYS A 88 3.99 -3.42 12.60
N ASN A 89 4.41 -3.55 11.34
CA ASN A 89 4.35 -2.46 10.38
C ASN A 89 4.34 -2.96 8.93
N MET A 90 3.83 -2.12 8.03
CA MET A 90 3.89 -2.34 6.58
C MET A 90 4.40 -1.09 5.88
N GLN A 91 5.19 -1.29 4.83
CA GLN A 91 5.80 -0.22 4.05
C GLN A 91 5.60 -0.54 2.57
N ASN A 92 5.00 0.37 1.81
CA ASN A 92 4.82 0.25 0.37
C ASN A 92 5.37 1.49 -0.30
N ILE A 93 6.32 1.34 -1.20
CA ILE A 93 6.88 2.44 -2.00
C ILE A 93 6.81 2.07 -3.47
N GLY A 94 6.55 3.05 -4.32
CA GLY A 94 6.55 2.78 -5.75
C GLY A 94 6.45 4.01 -6.63
N LEU A 95 6.49 3.73 -7.91
CA LEU A 95 6.41 4.69 -8.99
C LEU A 95 5.34 4.25 -9.97
N VAL A 96 4.59 5.21 -10.49
CA VAL A 96 3.59 5.01 -11.55
C VAL A 96 3.86 6.05 -12.63
N TYR A 97 3.99 5.62 -13.88
CA TYR A 97 4.06 6.51 -15.03
C TYR A 97 2.77 6.39 -15.84
N LYS A 98 2.02 7.49 -15.93
CA LYS A 98 0.80 7.57 -16.75
C LYS A 98 1.10 8.10 -18.15
N GLY A 99 0.60 7.40 -19.15
CA GLY A 99 0.73 7.66 -20.58
C GLY A 99 2.16 7.57 -21.09
N PRO A 100 2.85 6.40 -20.97
CA PRO A 100 4.22 6.22 -21.43
C PRO A 100 4.36 6.41 -22.96
N PHE A 101 3.29 6.16 -23.72
CA PHE A 101 3.25 6.35 -25.17
C PHE A 101 2.18 7.36 -25.56
N GLU A 102 2.44 8.17 -26.58
CA GLU A 102 1.48 9.15 -27.08
C GLU A 102 0.21 8.51 -27.65
N GLN A 103 0.33 7.33 -28.27
CA GLN A 103 -0.81 6.57 -28.80
C GLN A 103 -1.66 5.94 -27.68
N ARG A 104 -1.13 5.87 -26.46
CA ARG A 104 -1.76 5.23 -25.30
C ARG A 104 -1.68 6.17 -24.07
N PRO A 105 -2.28 7.37 -24.14
CA PRO A 105 -2.08 8.40 -23.10
C PRO A 105 -2.76 8.06 -21.77
N GLN A 106 -3.68 7.10 -21.77
CA GLN A 106 -4.37 6.63 -20.56
C GLN A 106 -3.73 5.40 -19.93
N ASP A 107 -2.87 4.67 -20.66
CA ASP A 107 -2.18 3.51 -20.12
C ASP A 107 -1.20 3.92 -19.03
N ASP A 108 -0.90 3.01 -18.12
CA ASP A 108 0.09 3.23 -17.07
C ASP A 108 1.04 2.05 -16.91
N VAL A 109 2.22 2.36 -16.37
CA VAL A 109 3.19 1.35 -15.94
C VAL A 109 3.60 1.67 -14.53
N ALA A 110 3.66 0.68 -13.66
CA ALA A 110 4.02 0.91 -12.28
C ALA A 110 4.91 -0.19 -11.74
N ILE A 111 5.84 0.21 -10.88
CA ILE A 111 6.63 -0.68 -10.05
C ILE A 111 6.43 -0.32 -8.58
N GLY A 112 6.18 -1.32 -7.76
CA GLY A 112 5.99 -1.18 -6.32
C GLY A 112 6.79 -2.20 -5.54
N PHE A 113 7.24 -1.80 -4.36
CA PHE A 113 7.95 -2.62 -3.39
C PHE A 113 7.23 -2.50 -2.05
N ALA A 114 7.03 -3.64 -1.41
CA ALA A 114 6.35 -3.77 -0.13
C ALA A 114 7.23 -4.55 0.84
N ARG A 115 7.21 -4.15 2.11
CA ARG A 115 7.73 -4.92 3.25
C ARG A 115 6.62 -5.04 4.28
N ILE A 116 6.40 -6.26 4.77
CA ILE A 116 5.48 -6.58 5.85
C ILE A 116 6.32 -7.18 6.98
N GLU A 117 6.33 -6.55 8.15
CA GLU A 117 7.04 -7.04 9.32
C GLU A 117 6.04 -7.67 10.30
N VAL A 118 6.24 -8.96 10.57
CA VAL A 118 5.54 -9.70 11.61
C VAL A 118 6.08 -9.25 12.96
N ASN A 119 5.20 -9.21 13.94
CA ASN A 119 5.55 -8.82 15.29
C ASN A 119 6.45 -9.88 15.94
N GLY A 120 7.66 -9.48 16.35
CA GLY A 120 8.66 -10.36 16.97
C GLY A 120 8.29 -10.86 18.37
N ASP A 121 7.25 -10.31 19.00
CA ASP A 121 6.67 -10.85 20.23
C ASP A 121 5.88 -12.16 19.98
N LEU A 122 5.57 -12.46 18.72
CA LEU A 122 5.02 -13.75 18.35
C LEU A 122 6.12 -14.81 18.44
N ASP A 123 5.86 -15.88 19.19
CA ASP A 123 6.71 -17.08 19.22
C ASP A 123 6.52 -17.91 17.94
N THR A 124 6.92 -17.34 16.80
CA THR A 124 6.84 -17.94 15.47
C THR A 124 8.18 -17.83 14.71
N ASP A 125 8.36 -18.66 13.68
CA ASP A 125 9.53 -18.57 12.78
C ASP A 125 9.36 -17.50 11.68
N GLN A 126 8.55 -16.48 11.95
CA GLN A 126 8.27 -15.39 11.01
C GLN A 126 9.11 -14.15 11.36
N ASP A 127 9.35 -13.32 10.35
CA ASP A 127 10.07 -12.06 10.46
C ASP A 127 9.48 -11.07 9.44
N GLU A 128 9.97 -11.09 8.20
CA GLU A 128 9.58 -10.12 7.18
C GLU A 128 9.29 -10.79 5.84
N GLU A 129 8.22 -10.34 5.19
CA GLU A 129 7.91 -10.65 3.80
C GLU A 129 8.16 -9.42 2.93
N TYR A 130 8.76 -9.63 1.76
CA TYR A 130 8.96 -8.59 0.76
C TYR A 130 8.20 -8.93 -0.51
N ASN A 131 7.41 -7.99 -1.03
CA ASN A 131 6.70 -8.15 -2.29
C ASN A 131 7.15 -7.06 -3.27
N THR A 132 7.39 -7.43 -4.52
CA THR A 132 7.63 -6.49 -5.61
C THR A 132 6.62 -6.78 -6.72
N GLU A 133 5.99 -5.75 -7.28
CA GLU A 133 5.08 -5.89 -8.42
C GLU A 133 5.49 -4.91 -9.53
N LEU A 134 5.53 -5.39 -10.76
CA LEU A 134 5.56 -4.58 -11.97
C LEU A 134 4.30 -4.90 -12.79
N TYR A 135 3.55 -3.87 -13.17
CA TYR A 135 2.40 -4.04 -14.07
C TYR A 135 2.38 -3.01 -15.19
N TYR A 136 1.64 -3.35 -16.25
CA TYR A 136 1.26 -2.41 -17.31
C TYR A 136 -0.27 -2.39 -17.43
N GLY A 137 -0.91 -1.26 -17.20
CA GLY A 137 -2.36 -1.10 -17.31
C GLY A 137 -2.76 -0.63 -18.70
N ILE A 138 -3.46 -1.51 -19.40
CA ILE A 138 -4.05 -1.26 -20.72
C ILE A 138 -5.47 -0.76 -20.49
N HIS A 139 -5.69 0.53 -20.69
CA HIS A 139 -7.02 1.12 -20.73
C HIS A 139 -7.66 0.80 -22.08
N ALA A 140 -8.28 -0.37 -22.16
CA ALA A 140 -8.86 -0.89 -23.40
C ALA A 140 -10.02 0.00 -23.87
N ASN A 141 -10.83 0.50 -22.93
CA ASN A 141 -11.88 1.49 -23.15
C ASN A 141 -12.28 2.13 -21.79
N ASN A 142 -13.31 2.98 -21.79
CA ASN A 142 -13.76 3.69 -20.59
C ASN A 142 -14.31 2.78 -19.47
N TRP A 143 -14.70 1.55 -19.79
CA TRP A 143 -15.30 0.60 -18.86
C TRP A 143 -14.38 -0.57 -18.53
N LEU A 144 -13.21 -0.72 -19.18
CA LEU A 144 -12.30 -1.85 -19.02
C LEU A 144 -10.84 -1.43 -19.00
N THR A 145 -10.17 -1.79 -17.91
CA THR A 145 -8.70 -1.80 -17.80
C THR A 145 -8.21 -3.22 -17.58
N ILE A 146 -7.18 -3.62 -18.35
CA ILE A 146 -6.52 -4.92 -18.26
C ILE A 146 -5.10 -4.68 -17.76
N ARG A 147 -4.68 -5.33 -16.66
CA ARG A 147 -3.35 -5.14 -16.08
C ARG A 147 -2.60 -6.48 -15.94
N PRO A 148 -1.88 -6.94 -16.97
CA PRO A 148 -0.84 -7.94 -16.76
C PRO A 148 0.18 -7.44 -15.73
N ASN A 149 0.60 -8.33 -14.85
CA ASN A 149 1.60 -8.06 -13.82
C ASN A 149 2.51 -9.25 -13.58
N ILE A 150 3.72 -8.95 -13.12
CA ILE A 150 4.65 -9.91 -12.58
C ILE A 150 5.01 -9.49 -11.17
N GLN A 151 5.02 -10.46 -10.26
CA GLN A 151 5.34 -10.25 -8.86
C GLN A 151 6.49 -11.16 -8.44
N TYR A 152 7.31 -10.65 -7.54
CA TYR A 152 8.31 -11.41 -6.83
C TYR A 152 8.07 -11.28 -5.33
N VAL A 153 7.90 -12.41 -4.66
CA VAL A 153 7.69 -12.50 -3.21
C VAL A 153 8.89 -13.20 -2.59
N ARG A 154 9.55 -12.53 -1.65
CA ARG A 154 10.65 -13.09 -0.86
C ARG A 154 10.15 -13.39 0.55
N HIS A 155 10.49 -14.58 1.05
CA HIS A 155 10.02 -15.12 2.33
C HIS A 155 8.48 -15.15 2.39
N VAL A 156 7.87 -15.96 1.52
CA VAL A 156 6.41 -16.11 1.48
C VAL A 156 5.87 -16.47 2.86
N GLY A 157 4.86 -15.75 3.34
CA GLY A 157 4.29 -15.87 4.68
C GLY A 157 5.16 -15.24 5.77
N ALA A 158 6.16 -14.44 5.41
CA ALA A 158 7.20 -13.89 6.29
C ALA A 158 8.05 -14.94 7.02
N TYR A 159 8.02 -16.22 6.62
CA TYR A 159 8.85 -17.25 7.26
C TYR A 159 10.33 -17.01 6.98
N LYS A 160 11.18 -17.08 8.02
CA LYS A 160 12.64 -16.82 7.91
C LYS A 160 13.32 -17.72 6.89
N ASN A 161 12.85 -18.97 6.79
CA ASN A 161 13.29 -19.96 5.80
C ASN A 161 12.24 -20.20 4.70
N GLY A 162 11.32 -19.24 4.50
CA GLY A 162 10.26 -19.31 3.50
C GLY A 162 10.81 -19.21 2.09
N ASP A 163 10.10 -19.84 1.15
CA ASP A 163 10.46 -19.82 -0.26
C ASP A 163 10.38 -18.41 -0.87
N ASN A 164 11.10 -18.25 -1.99
CA ASN A 164 10.99 -17.08 -2.85
C ASN A 164 10.24 -17.48 -4.13
N THR A 165 9.26 -16.69 -4.53
CA THR A 165 8.32 -17.07 -5.59
C THR A 165 8.13 -15.96 -6.62
N TRP A 166 8.09 -16.34 -7.89
CA TRP A 166 7.62 -15.50 -8.99
C TRP A 166 6.16 -15.82 -9.31
N VAL A 167 5.33 -14.79 -9.47
CA VAL A 167 3.92 -14.92 -9.79
C VAL A 167 3.61 -14.08 -11.03
N GLY A 168 2.99 -14.69 -12.03
CA GLY A 168 2.40 -13.98 -13.16
C GLY A 168 0.90 -13.82 -12.95
N GLY A 169 0.38 -12.62 -13.19
CA GLY A 169 -1.03 -12.31 -12.95
C GLY A 169 -1.64 -11.42 -14.03
N ILE A 170 -2.98 -11.43 -14.11
CA ILE A 170 -3.76 -10.48 -14.88
C ILE A 170 -4.89 -9.97 -13.98
N LYS A 171 -4.99 -8.65 -13.83
CA LYS A 171 -6.11 -7.99 -13.13
C LYS A 171 -7.03 -7.33 -14.15
N LEU A 172 -8.33 -7.54 -14.00
CA LEU A 172 -9.38 -6.86 -14.78
C LEU A 172 -10.10 -5.86 -13.88
N GLN A 173 -10.31 -4.65 -14.37
CA GLN A 173 -11.11 -3.62 -13.70
C GLN A 173 -12.22 -3.19 -14.66
N THR A 174 -13.47 -3.36 -14.22
CA THR A 174 -14.67 -3.09 -15.03
C THR A 174 -15.61 -2.12 -14.32
N ALA A 175 -16.26 -1.22 -15.05
CA ALA A 175 -17.35 -0.39 -14.57
C ALA A 175 -18.57 -0.50 -15.51
N PHE A 176 -19.74 -0.86 -14.99
CA PHE A 176 -20.98 -1.06 -15.75
C PHE A 176 -22.02 -0.01 -15.38
#